data_AF-A0A8S1H049-F1
#
_entry.id   AF-A0A8S1H049-F1
#
_cell.length_a   1.000
_cell.length_b   1.000
_cell.length_c   1.000
_cell.angle_alpha   90.00
_cell.angle_beta   90.00
_cell.angle_gamma   90.00
#
_symmetry.space_group_name_H-M   'P 1'
#
loop_
_entity.id
_entity.type
_entity.pdbx_description
1 polymer ?
#
loop_
_entity_poly.entity_id
_entity_poly.type
_entity_poly.pdbx_seq_one_letter_code
_entity_poly.pdbx_strand_id
1 'polypeptide(L)'
;MGVNERIHISIIMIFNYLIAQTALSSGGFCYDIWQFRLQNFFSGFGIGLFQACLGPFLVAIVGPSQLPGALGYTNLINGFATFCAIYISSWSGGDGDVRNTFYVSIYFGITAVVVSIINSILLMAREKHKRKPSMKQMRHSSELNALTNITSVENS
;
A
#
# COMPACT_ATOMS: atom_id res chain seq x y z
N MET A 1 4.35 -4.20 -18.02
CA MET A 1 4.91 -3.46 -16.86
C MET A 1 6.17 -4.15 -16.38
N GLY A 2 7.31 -3.52 -16.65
CA GLY A 2 8.63 -4.02 -16.27
C GLY A 2 8.80 -4.03 -14.75
N VAL A 3 9.68 -4.89 -14.23
CA VAL A 3 9.97 -4.99 -12.78
C VAL A 3 10.41 -3.63 -12.19
N ASN A 4 11.16 -2.84 -12.96
CA ASN A 4 11.61 -1.51 -12.55
C ASN A 4 10.48 -0.47 -12.40
N GLU A 5 9.41 -0.56 -13.21
CA GLU A 5 8.26 0.35 -13.07
C GLU A 5 7.47 0.07 -11.79
N ARG A 6 7.33 -1.20 -11.42
CA ARG A 6 6.59 -1.60 -10.21
C ARG A 6 7.30 -1.09 -8.94
N ILE A 7 8.63 -1.16 -8.94
CA ILE A 7 9.46 -0.66 -7.83
C ILE A 7 9.34 0.86 -7.71
N HIS A 8 9.42 1.61 -8.82
CA HIS A 8 9.24 3.06 -8.80
C HIS A 8 7.86 3.49 -8.30
N ILE A 9 6.78 2.87 -8.77
CA ILE A 9 5.41 3.20 -8.34
C ILE A 9 5.24 2.92 -6.84
N SER A 10 5.79 1.80 -6.35
CA SER A 10 5.74 1.44 -4.93
C SER A 10 6.48 2.46 -4.05
N ILE A 11 7.68 2.88 -4.46
CA ILE A 11 8.47 3.88 -3.75
C ILE A 11 7.74 5.22 -3.71
N ILE A 12 7.19 5.68 -4.85
CA ILE A 12 6.44 6.94 -4.93
C ILE A 12 5.21 6.89 -4.01
N MET A 13 4.49 5.77 -3.98
CA MET A 13 3.33 5.59 -3.10
C MET A 13 3.71 5.67 -1.62
N ILE A 14 4.83 5.08 -1.20
CA ILE A 14 5.32 5.16 0.19
C ILE A 14 5.73 6.59 0.55
N PHE A 15 6.44 7.30 -0.33
CA PHE A 15 6.79 8.71 -0.10
C PHE A 15 5.56 9.61 0.04
N ASN A 16 4.56 9.45 -0.84
CA ASN A 16 3.32 10.20 -0.75
C ASN A 16 2.56 9.91 0.55
N TYR A 17 2.55 8.65 0.98
CA TYR A 17 1.95 8.24 2.25
C TYR A 17 2.65 8.87 3.46
N LEU A 18 3.99 8.92 3.46
CA LEU A 18 4.76 9.57 4.52
C LEU A 18 4.51 11.08 4.58
N ILE A 19 4.42 11.75 3.43
CA ILE A 19 4.10 13.18 3.36
C ILE A 19 2.69 13.43 3.92
N ALA A 20 1.70 12.66 3.50
CA ALA A 20 0.32 12.76 3.99
C ALA A 20 0.25 12.55 5.51
N GLN A 21 0.89 11.50 6.03
CA GLN A 21 0.84 11.17 7.45
C GLN A 21 1.56 12.20 8.33
N THR A 22 2.69 12.73 7.85
CA THR A 22 3.45 13.78 8.56
C THR A 22 2.67 15.09 8.58
N ALA A 23 2.02 15.45 7.46
CA ALA A 23 1.16 16.63 7.39
C ALA A 23 -0.09 16.49 8.26
N LEU A 24 -0.72 15.31 8.34
CA LEU A 24 -1.84 15.08 9.26
C LEU A 24 -1.41 15.22 10.73
N SER A 25 -0.23 14.70 11.05
CA SER A 25 0.34 14.73 12.41
C SER A 25 0.69 16.15 12.89
N SER A 26 1.07 17.05 11.98
CA SER A 26 1.36 18.44 12.34
C SER A 26 0.10 19.25 12.72
N GLY A 27 -1.10 18.73 12.47
CA GLY A 27 -2.37 19.36 12.83
C GLY A 27 -2.53 19.61 14.33
N GLY A 28 -1.96 18.75 15.19
CA GLY A 28 -2.02 18.93 16.66
C GLY A 28 -1.22 20.14 17.18
N PHE A 29 -0.27 20.63 16.38
CA PHE A 29 0.63 21.74 16.71
C PHE A 29 0.25 23.05 16.00
N CYS A 30 -0.88 23.09 15.30
CA CYS A 30 -1.37 24.31 14.66
C CYS A 30 -2.09 25.19 15.67
N TYR A 31 -1.55 26.38 15.93
CA TYR A 31 -2.16 27.38 16.84
C TYR A 31 -2.89 28.49 16.07
N ASP A 32 -2.54 28.68 14.80
CA ASP A 32 -3.14 29.69 13.93
C ASP A 32 -3.96 29.08 12.80
N ILE A 33 -4.98 29.82 12.36
CA ILE A 33 -5.82 29.45 11.20
C ILE A 33 -4.97 29.24 9.93
N TRP A 34 -3.87 29.99 9.79
CA TRP A 34 -3.01 29.94 8.61
C TRP A 34 -2.14 28.67 8.59
N GLN A 35 -1.63 28.27 9.75
CA GLN A 35 -0.91 27.01 9.94
C GLN A 35 -1.83 25.82 9.64
N PHE A 36 -3.08 25.88 10.11
CA PHE A 36 -4.08 24.85 9.86
C PHE A 36 -4.46 24.74 8.38
N ARG A 37 -4.57 25.85 7.64
CA ARG A 37 -4.83 25.82 6.19
C ARG A 37 -3.68 25.20 5.42
N LEU A 38 -2.45 25.57 5.76
CA LEU A 38 -1.25 25.03 5.13
C LEU A 38 -1.11 23.53 5.41
N GLN A 39 -1.38 23.12 6.64
CA GLN A 39 -1.46 21.71 7.03
C GLN A 39 -2.49 20.93 6.20
N ASN A 40 -3.70 21.45 6.04
CA ASN A 40 -4.75 20.82 5.23
C ASN A 40 -4.37 20.74 3.74
N PHE A 41 -3.69 21.76 3.21
CA PHE A 41 -3.19 21.72 1.83
C PHE A 41 -2.18 20.58 1.63
N PHE A 42 -1.17 20.47 2.49
CA PHE A 42 -0.16 19.40 2.39
C PHE A 42 -0.74 18.01 2.65
N SER A 43 -1.68 17.90 3.59
CA SER A 43 -2.42 16.66 3.84
C SER A 43 -3.22 16.23 2.60
N GLY A 44 -4.03 17.14 2.05
CA GLY A 44 -4.82 16.87 0.85
C GLY A 44 -3.96 16.56 -0.37
N PHE A 45 -2.83 17.26 -0.54
CA PHE A 45 -1.88 16.98 -1.60
C PHE A 45 -1.28 15.58 -1.50
N GLY A 46 -0.79 15.18 -0.31
CA GLY A 46 -0.23 13.86 -0.08
C GLY A 46 -1.25 12.74 -0.29
N ILE A 47 -2.47 12.88 0.26
CA ILE A 47 -3.56 11.92 0.09
C ILE A 47 -3.97 11.81 -1.39
N GLY A 48 -4.08 12.95 -2.08
CA GLY A 48 -4.44 12.99 -3.50
C GLY A 48 -3.43 12.27 -4.38
N LEU A 49 -2.14 12.50 -4.16
CA LEU A 49 -1.08 11.79 -4.87
C LEU A 49 -1.07 10.29 -4.55
N PHE A 50 -1.26 9.91 -3.28
CA PHE A 50 -1.39 8.51 -2.88
C PHE A 50 -2.54 7.81 -3.63
N GLN A 51 -3.71 8.45 -3.69
CA GLN A 51 -4.89 7.90 -4.34
C GLN A 51 -4.71 7.77 -5.86
N ALA A 52 -4.03 8.73 -6.49
CA ALA A 52 -3.67 8.66 -7.91
C ALA A 52 -2.71 7.50 -8.24
N CYS A 53 -1.79 7.19 -7.32
CA CYS A 53 -0.84 6.08 -7.49
C CYS A 53 -1.44 4.71 -7.16
N LEU A 54 -2.53 4.65 -6.40
CA LEU A 54 -3.10 3.40 -5.88
C LEU A 54 -3.61 2.46 -6.99
N GLY A 55 -4.26 3.00 -8.03
CA GLY A 55 -4.72 2.20 -9.18
C GLY A 55 -3.56 1.52 -9.92
N PRO A 56 -2.57 2.26 -10.43
CA PRO A 56 -1.37 1.70 -11.06
C PRO A 56 -0.62 0.70 -10.18
N PHE A 57 -0.54 0.97 -8.87
CA PHE A 57 0.08 0.07 -7.90
C PHE A 57 -0.69 -1.25 -7.75
N LEU A 58 -2.02 -1.20 -7.63
CA LEU A 58 -2.84 -2.42 -7.54
C LEU A 58 -2.76 -3.24 -8.83
N VAL A 59 -2.80 -2.60 -10.01
CA VAL A 59 -2.58 -3.30 -11.29
C VAL A 59 -1.23 -4.01 -11.30
N ALA A 60 -0.20 -3.38 -10.73
CA ALA A 60 1.13 -3.96 -10.61
C ALA A 60 1.22 -5.12 -9.59
N ILE A 61 0.25 -5.33 -8.70
CA ILE A 61 0.27 -6.43 -7.72
C ILE A 61 -0.68 -7.56 -8.12
N VAL A 62 -1.96 -7.25 -8.34
CA VAL A 62 -3.01 -8.24 -8.58
C VAL A 62 -3.27 -8.51 -10.07
N GLY A 63 -2.75 -7.66 -10.96
CA GLY A 63 -3.03 -7.74 -12.39
C GLY A 63 -4.39 -7.14 -12.78
N PRO A 64 -4.61 -6.88 -14.08
CA PRO A 64 -5.77 -6.14 -14.56
C PRO A 64 -7.11 -6.88 -14.35
N SER A 65 -7.11 -8.22 -14.35
CA SER A 65 -8.33 -9.03 -14.20
C SER A 65 -8.92 -9.00 -12.78
N GLN A 66 -8.09 -8.76 -11.76
CA GLN A 66 -8.50 -8.71 -10.36
C GLN A 66 -8.58 -7.27 -9.81
N LEU A 67 -8.27 -6.26 -10.64
CA LEU A 67 -8.26 -4.85 -10.26
C LEU A 67 -9.61 -4.35 -9.69
N PRO A 68 -10.78 -4.66 -10.28
CA PRO A 68 -12.06 -4.17 -9.75
C PRO A 68 -12.34 -4.73 -8.35
N GLY A 69 -12.00 -6.01 -8.12
CA GLY A 69 -12.12 -6.64 -6.81
C GLY A 69 -11.18 -6.01 -5.78
N ALA A 70 -9.90 -5.81 -6.14
CA ALA A 70 -8.92 -5.19 -5.25
C ALA A 70 -9.28 -3.74 -4.88
N LEU A 71 -9.77 -2.95 -5.85
CA LEU A 71 -10.29 -1.60 -5.59
C LEU A 71 -11.54 -1.65 -4.70
N GLY A 72 -12.45 -2.60 -4.92
CA GLY A 72 -13.62 -2.83 -4.08
C GLY A 72 -13.26 -3.10 -2.62
N TYR A 73 -12.32 -4.03 -2.37
CA TYR A 73 -11.83 -4.31 -1.01
C TYR A 73 -11.12 -3.11 -0.38
N THR A 74 -10.30 -2.39 -1.16
CA THR A 74 -9.62 -1.18 -0.67
C THR A 74 -10.63 -0.12 -0.24
N ASN A 75 -11.67 0.11 -1.04
CA ASN A 75 -12.72 1.07 -0.72
C ASN A 75 -13.55 0.63 0.49
N LEU A 76 -13.83 -0.66 0.65
CA LEU A 76 -14.53 -1.19 1.82
C LEU A 76 -13.74 -0.96 3.10
N ILE A 77 -12.43 -1.25 3.08
CA ILE A 77 -11.53 -1.02 4.22
C ILE A 77 -11.44 0.48 4.53
N ASN A 78 -11.30 1.33 3.52
CA ASN A 78 -11.26 2.78 3.70
C ASN A 78 -12.55 3.33 4.29
N GLY A 79 -13.72 2.85 3.83
CA GLY A 79 -15.02 3.22 4.37
C GLY A 79 -15.17 2.82 5.84
N PHE A 80 -14.79 1.58 6.18
CA PHE A 80 -14.80 1.10 7.55
C PHE A 80 -13.83 1.89 8.46
N ALA A 81 -12.61 2.13 8.00
CA ALA A 81 -11.63 2.92 8.73
C ALA A 81 -12.10 4.36 8.96
N THR A 82 -12.75 4.97 7.96
CA THR A 82 -13.34 6.32 8.08
C THR A 82 -14.46 6.33 9.11
N PHE A 83 -15.33 5.32 9.12
CA PHE A 83 -16.38 5.19 10.13
C PHE A 83 -15.81 5.09 11.55
N CYS A 84 -14.81 4.22 11.76
CA CYS A 84 -14.11 4.12 13.04
C CYS A 84 -13.43 5.43 13.44
N ALA A 85 -12.78 6.12 12.50
CA ALA A 85 -12.10 7.38 12.75
C ALA A 85 -13.08 8.48 13.18
N ILE A 86 -14.27 8.56 12.57
CA ILE A 86 -15.33 9.52 12.95
C ILE A 86 -15.85 9.24 14.36
N TYR A 87 -16.05 7.97 14.71
CA TYR A 87 -16.50 7.59 16.04
C TYR A 87 -15.47 7.97 17.11
N ILE A 88 -14.20 7.62 16.87
CA ILE A 88 -13.09 7.91 17.78
C ILE A 88 -12.87 9.42 17.89
N SER A 89 -12.92 10.17 16.78
CA SER A 89 -12.75 11.62 16.80
C SER A 89 -13.85 12.31 17.59
N SER A 90 -15.10 11.88 17.41
CA SER A 90 -16.26 12.41 18.14
C SER A 90 -16.15 12.13 19.64
N TRP A 91 -15.66 10.95 20.02
CA TRP A 91 -15.39 10.62 21.41
C TRP A 91 -14.22 11.45 21.99
N SER A 92 -13.11 11.58 21.26
CA SER A 92 -11.91 12.28 21.74
C SER A 92 -12.05 13.81 21.78
N GLY A 93 -12.92 14.38 20.93
CA GLY A 93 -13.17 15.83 20.86
C GLY A 93 -14.36 16.31 21.70
N GLY A 94 -15.01 15.41 22.45
CA GLY A 94 -16.25 15.70 23.20
C GLY A 94 -16.10 16.76 24.30
N ASP A 95 -14.90 16.96 24.84
CA ASP A 95 -14.63 17.92 25.92
C ASP A 95 -14.35 19.36 25.43
N GLY A 96 -14.61 19.65 24.15
CA GLY A 96 -14.43 20.97 23.54
C GLY A 96 -13.02 21.25 23.01
N ASP A 97 -12.05 20.36 23.27
CA ASP A 97 -10.71 20.44 22.70
C ASP A 97 -10.58 19.57 21.45
N VAL A 98 -10.88 20.17 20.30
CA VAL A 98 -10.77 19.54 18.97
C VAL A 98 -9.32 19.10 18.65
N ARG A 99 -8.32 19.65 19.35
CA ARG A 99 -6.91 19.28 19.15
C ARG A 99 -6.62 17.87 19.66
N ASN A 100 -7.37 17.39 20.65
CA ASN A 100 -7.22 16.04 21.18
C ASN A 100 -7.42 14.97 20.08
N THR A 101 -8.34 15.22 19.15
CA THR A 101 -8.56 14.38 17.97
C THR A 101 -7.30 14.25 17.10
N PHE A 102 -6.55 15.35 16.93
CA PHE A 102 -5.31 15.33 16.16
C PHE A 102 -4.20 14.57 16.90
N TYR A 103 -4.12 14.68 18.23
CA TYR A 103 -3.18 13.87 19.02
C TYR A 103 -3.47 12.37 18.91
N VAL A 104 -4.74 11.98 18.96
CA VAL A 104 -5.16 10.59 18.71
C VAL A 104 -4.77 10.15 17.30
N SER A 105 -4.97 11.02 16.30
CA SER A 105 -4.55 10.75 14.91
C SER A 105 -3.04 10.53 14.76
N ILE A 106 -2.19 11.21 15.54
CA ILE A 106 -0.73 10.99 15.55
C ILE A 106 -0.42 9.54 15.96
N TYR A 107 -1.04 9.03 17.02
CA TYR A 107 -0.81 7.65 17.48
C TYR A 107 -1.22 6.61 16.43
N PHE A 108 -2.38 6.79 15.79
CA PHE A 108 -2.82 5.95 14.68
C PHE A 108 -1.90 6.06 13.47
N GLY A 109 -1.35 7.26 13.21
CA GLY A 109 -0.39 7.50 12.15
C GLY A 109 0.94 6.77 12.35
N ILE A 110 1.51 6.87 13.55
CA ILE A 110 2.77 6.18 13.89
C ILE A 110 2.58 4.67 13.83
N THR A 111 1.50 4.14 14.39
CA THR A 111 1.20 2.70 14.31
C THR A 111 1.02 2.25 12.86
N ALA A 112 0.35 3.03 12.01
CA ALA A 112 0.21 2.71 10.60
C ALA A 112 1.57 2.67 9.85
N VAL A 113 2.47 3.62 10.14
CA VAL A 113 3.84 3.60 9.59
C VAL A 113 4.61 2.35 10.05
N VAL A 114 4.55 2.02 11.34
CA VAL A 114 5.22 0.82 11.88
C VAL A 114 4.66 -0.45 11.25
N VAL A 115 3.34 -0.59 11.15
CA VAL A 115 2.69 -1.74 10.52
C VAL A 115 3.05 -1.82 9.03
N SER A 116 3.14 -0.69 8.32
CA SER A 116 3.55 -0.65 6.92
C SER A 116 5.00 -1.11 6.71
N ILE A 117 5.91 -0.72 7.60
CA ILE A 117 7.31 -1.19 7.60
C ILE A 117 7.34 -2.71 7.86
N ILE A 118 6.62 -3.20 8.87
CA ILE A 118 6.55 -4.63 9.19
C ILE A 118 5.98 -5.42 7.99
N ASN A 119 4.89 -4.95 7.39
CA ASN A 119 4.30 -5.59 6.21
C ASN A 119 5.27 -5.60 5.02
N SER A 120 5.98 -4.51 4.78
CA SER A 120 7.01 -4.43 3.74
C SER A 120 8.12 -5.45 3.95
N ILE A 121 8.61 -5.60 5.19
CA ILE A 121 9.62 -6.60 5.56
C ILE A 121 9.08 -8.03 5.39
N LEU A 122 7.84 -8.30 5.83
CA LEU A 122 7.21 -9.62 5.70
C LEU A 122 6.98 -10.00 4.23
N LEU A 123 6.57 -9.06 3.40
CA LEU A 123 6.43 -9.27 1.95
C LEU A 123 7.79 -9.59 1.32
N MET A 124 8.83 -8.82 1.64
CA MET A 124 10.18 -9.08 1.14
C MET A 124 10.74 -10.43 1.61
N ALA A 125 10.45 -10.83 2.86
CA ALA A 125 10.81 -12.15 3.40
C ALA A 125 10.05 -13.29 2.69
N ARG A 126 8.76 -13.09 2.38
CA ARG A 126 7.94 -14.04 1.61
C ARG A 126 8.39 -14.18 0.17
N GLU A 127 8.78 -13.09 -0.49
CA GLU A 127 9.34 -13.14 -1.84
C GLU A 127 10.70 -13.85 -1.86
N LYS A 128 11.54 -13.62 -0.84
CA LYS A 128 12.79 -14.35 -0.64
C LYS A 128 12.57 -15.86 -0.48
N HIS A 129 11.46 -16.26 0.15
CA HIS A 129 11.04 -17.66 0.25
C HIS A 129 10.37 -18.22 -1.02
N LYS A 130 9.71 -17.39 -1.83
CA LYS A 130 9.14 -17.80 -3.13
C LYS A 130 10.17 -17.87 -4.26
N ARG A 131 11.34 -17.22 -4.12
CA ARG A 131 12.47 -17.41 -5.03
C ARG A 131 13.28 -18.67 -4.70
N LYS A 132 12.69 -19.81 -5.06
CA LYS A 132 13.31 -20.95 -5.74
C LYS A 132 12.18 -21.98 -5.96
N PRO A 133 11.45 -21.98 -7.08
CA PRO A 133 10.98 -23.25 -7.59
C PRO A 133 12.25 -24.09 -7.75
N SER A 134 12.38 -25.12 -6.92
CA SER A 134 13.47 -26.08 -7.04
C SER A 134 13.51 -26.52 -8.50
N MET A 135 14.65 -26.39 -9.18
CA MET A 135 14.87 -26.92 -10.54
C MET A 135 14.49 -28.41 -10.66
N LYS A 136 14.29 -29.10 -9.55
CA LYS A 136 13.74 -30.46 -9.51
C LYS A 136 12.25 -30.57 -9.90
N GLN A 137 11.46 -29.49 -9.83
CA GLN A 137 10.03 -29.52 -10.16
C GLN A 137 9.74 -29.21 -11.65
N MET A 138 10.64 -28.51 -12.35
CA MET A 138 10.57 -28.39 -13.82
C MET A 138 10.98 -29.67 -14.54
N ARG A 139 11.80 -30.52 -13.91
CA ARG A 139 12.23 -31.80 -14.50
C ARG A 139 11.10 -32.84 -14.60
N HIS A 140 9.97 -32.60 -13.94
CA HIS A 140 8.82 -33.50 -13.91
C HIS A 140 7.62 -33.00 -14.73
N SER A 141 7.74 -31.85 -15.39
CA SER A 141 6.73 -31.36 -16.33
C SER A 141 6.85 -32.11 -17.64
N SER A 142 5.73 -32.67 -18.09
CA SER A 142 5.51 -33.40 -19.35
C SER A 142 6.17 -32.77 -20.58
N GLU A 143 6.50 -31.47 -20.53
CA GLU A 143 7.18 -30.71 -21.57
C GLU A 143 8.63 -31.18 -21.86
N LEU A 144 9.37 -31.69 -20.86
CA LEU A 144 10.73 -32.18 -21.11
C LEU A 144 10.72 -33.49 -21.91
N ASN A 145 9.72 -34.33 -21.71
CA ASN A 145 9.52 -35.57 -22.47
C ASN A 145 9.00 -35.29 -23.89
N ALA A 146 8.18 -34.25 -24.08
CA ALA A 146 7.73 -33.84 -25.40
C ALA A 146 8.90 -33.31 -26.25
N LEU A 147 9.79 -32.51 -25.64
CA LEU A 147 10.96 -31.96 -26.34
C LEU A 147 12.00 -33.04 -26.69
N THR A 148 12.26 -34.00 -25.81
CA THR A 148 13.16 -35.13 -26.16
C THR A 148 12.59 -35.98 -27.29
N ASN A 149 11.29 -36.25 -27.31
CA ASN A 149 10.65 -37.03 -28.38
C ASN A 149 10.70 -36.31 -29.74
N ILE A 150 10.52 -34.99 -29.76
CA ILE A 150 10.60 -34.20 -31.00
C ILE A 150 12.03 -34.22 -31.55
N THR A 151 13.04 -34.05 -30.69
CA THR A 151 14.45 -34.08 -31.12
C THR A 151 14.97 -35.47 -31.52
N SER A 152 14.35 -36.56 -31.06
CA SER A 152 14.71 -37.91 -31.51
C SER A 152 14.10 -38.28 -32.87
N VAL A 153 12.93 -37.73 -33.20
CA VAL A 153 12.28 -37.95 -34.51
C VAL A 153 12.97 -37.18 -35.63
N GLU A 154 13.59 -36.02 -35.33
CA GLU A 154 14.30 -35.21 -36.32
C GLU A 154 15.70 -35.74 -36.68
N ASN A 155 16.27 -36.63 -35.84
CA ASN A 155 17.60 -37.23 -36.05
C ASN A 155 17.55 -38.70 -36.54
N SER A 156 16.38 -39.19 -36.98
CA SER A 156 16.18 -40.53 -37.56
C SER A 156 15.90 -40.42 -39.05
#